data_AF-A0A8K0KUQ9-F1
#
_entry.id   AF-A0A8K0KUQ9-F1
#
_cell.length_a   1.000
_cell.length_b   1.000
_cell.length_c   1.000
_cell.angle_alpha   90.00
_cell.angle_beta   90.00
_cell.angle_gamma   90.00
#
_symmetry.space_group_name_H-M   'P 1'
#
loop_
_entity.id
_entity.type
_entity.pdbx_description
1 polymer ?
#
loop_
_entity_poly.entity_id
_entity_poly.type
_entity_poly.pdbx_seq_one_letter_code
_entity_poly.pdbx_strand_id
1 'polypeptide(L)'
;MLYPSYEIVRKAKYAAYPDGTRVTEDVCEIDLQALLSHTASHIVASVTTVPSSRKKINSTLICKYGFDGSSGHSQYKQLWQTEDKSDEFLFMSSVVPLRLLNDSSATN
;
A
#
# COMPACT_ATOMS: atom_id res chain seq x y z
N MET A 1 19.61 21.21 15.24
CA MET A 1 18.96 19.88 15.27
C MET A 1 18.96 19.31 13.86
N LEU A 2 19.47 18.10 13.67
CA LEU A 2 19.58 17.44 12.35
C LEU A 2 18.27 16.75 11.94
N TYR A 3 17.46 16.30 12.91
CA TYR A 3 16.25 15.52 12.66
C TYR A 3 14.98 16.32 12.92
N PRO A 4 13.91 16.09 12.12
CA PRO A 4 12.61 16.68 12.37
C PRO A 4 12.00 16.17 13.67
N SER A 5 11.08 16.94 14.24
CA SER A 5 10.33 16.49 15.42
C SER A 5 9.43 15.30 15.08
N TYR A 6 9.05 14.54 16.11
CA TYR A 6 8.12 13.42 15.96
C TYR A 6 6.80 13.85 15.29
N GLU A 7 6.33 15.07 15.56
CA GLU A 7 5.08 15.56 14.98
C GLU A 7 5.13 15.67 13.45
N ILE A 8 6.28 16.06 12.90
CA ILE A 8 6.49 16.11 11.44
C ILE A 8 6.45 14.70 10.87
N VAL A 9 7.14 13.75 11.52
CA VAL A 9 7.17 12.34 11.09
C VAL A 9 5.79 11.70 11.18
N ARG A 10 5.04 12.00 12.25
CA ARG A 10 3.67 11.52 12.45
C ARG A 10 2.76 11.97 11.31
N LYS A 11 2.78 13.26 10.96
CA LYS A 11 2.00 13.80 9.83
C LYS A 11 2.38 13.13 8.50
N ALA A 12 3.67 12.91 8.25
CA ALA A 12 4.13 12.22 7.05
C ALA A 12 3.65 10.76 6.99
N LYS A 13 3.62 10.04 8.13
CA LYS A 13 3.08 8.67 8.20
C LYS A 13 1.58 8.63 7.87
N TYR A 14 0.79 9.52 8.45
CA TYR A 14 -0.65 9.59 8.16
C TYR A 14 -0.94 9.88 6.68
N ALA A 15 -0.15 10.74 6.05
CA ALA A 15 -0.30 11.01 4.61
C ALA A 15 0.03 9.78 3.73
N ALA A 16 0.80 8.82 4.24
CA ALA A 16 1.18 7.61 3.51
C ALA A 16 0.23 6.43 3.76
N TYR A 17 -0.70 6.53 4.71
CA TYR A 17 -1.65 5.45 4.97
C TYR A 17 -2.81 5.50 3.97
N PRO A 18 -3.16 4.35 3.35
CA PRO A 18 -4.30 4.28 2.46
C PRO A 18 -5.61 4.27 3.26
N ASP A 19 -6.63 4.92 2.70
CA ASP A 19 -7.97 4.97 3.28
C ASP A 19 -8.66 3.60 3.24
N GLY A 20 -9.56 3.34 4.21
CA GLY A 20 -10.41 2.15 4.21
C GLY A 20 -9.73 0.86 4.67
N THR A 21 -8.58 0.94 5.36
CA THR A 21 -7.96 -0.22 6.00
C THR A 21 -8.86 -0.76 7.12
N ARG A 22 -9.23 -2.05 7.06
CA ARG A 22 -9.98 -2.74 8.11
C ARG A 22 -9.03 -3.60 8.92
N VAL A 23 -9.00 -3.37 10.23
CA VAL A 23 -8.18 -4.12 11.18
C VAL A 23 -9.10 -4.76 12.21
N THR A 24 -9.06 -6.07 12.31
CA THR A 24 -9.66 -6.87 13.40
C THR A 24 -8.54 -7.49 14.23
N GLU A 25 -8.90 -8.29 15.24
CA GLU A 25 -7.93 -8.97 16.10
C GLU A 25 -7.02 -9.95 15.31
N ASP A 26 -7.54 -10.49 14.21
CA ASP A 26 -6.96 -11.61 13.46
C ASP A 26 -6.71 -11.34 11.97
N VAL A 27 -7.32 -10.29 11.41
CA VAL A 27 -7.20 -9.96 9.99
C VAL A 27 -6.95 -8.46 9.82
N CYS A 28 -6.04 -8.14 8.89
CA CYS A 28 -5.87 -6.79 8.38
C CYS A 28 -6.05 -6.85 6.86
N GLU A 29 -7.04 -6.14 6.34
CA GLU A 29 -7.31 -6.11 4.92
C GLU A 29 -7.64 -4.71 4.41
N ILE A 30 -7.45 -4.54 3.11
CA ILE A 30 -7.74 -3.31 2.41
C ILE A 30 -8.34 -3.64 1.05
N ASP A 31 -9.24 -2.77 0.58
CA ASP A 31 -9.73 -2.87 -0.78
C ASP A 31 -8.59 -2.70 -1.79
N LEU A 32 -8.52 -3.61 -2.77
CA LEU A 32 -7.46 -3.63 -3.76
C LEU A 32 -7.46 -2.35 -4.60
N GLN A 33 -8.65 -1.83 -4.94
CA GLN A 33 -8.75 -0.59 -5.71
C GLN A 33 -8.25 0.61 -4.90
N ALA A 34 -8.63 0.71 -3.63
CA ALA A 34 -8.11 1.74 -2.72
C ALA A 34 -6.56 1.69 -2.62
N LEU A 35 -5.99 0.50 -2.45
CA LEU A 35 -4.53 0.31 -2.38
C LEU A 35 -3.83 0.72 -3.69
N LEU A 36 -4.36 0.31 -4.84
CA LEU A 36 -3.80 0.63 -6.15
C LEU A 36 -3.90 2.13 -6.46
N SER A 37 -5.05 2.76 -6.16
CA SER A 37 -5.25 4.20 -6.35
C SER A 37 -4.30 5.03 -5.48
N HIS A 38 -4.13 4.65 -4.21
CA HIS A 38 -3.19 5.30 -3.30
C HIS A 38 -1.74 5.17 -3.77
N THR A 39 -1.34 3.95 -4.15
CA THR A 39 0.01 3.67 -4.66
C THR A 39 0.29 4.43 -5.95
N ALA A 40 -0.66 4.47 -6.90
CA ALA A 40 -0.52 5.19 -8.15
C ALA A 40 -0.37 6.70 -7.92
N SER A 41 -1.16 7.28 -7.01
CA SER A 41 -1.06 8.70 -6.62
C SER A 41 0.34 9.04 -6.09
N HIS A 42 0.86 8.22 -5.18
CA HIS A 42 2.21 8.39 -4.62
C HIS A 42 3.31 8.26 -5.68
N ILE A 43 3.21 7.30 -6.60
CA ILE A 43 4.18 7.14 -7.70
C ILE A 43 4.16 8.38 -8.59
N VAL A 44 2.99 8.84 -9.03
CA VAL A 44 2.86 10.04 -9.86
C VAL A 44 3.41 11.27 -9.15
N ALA A 45 3.13 11.45 -7.86
CA ALA A 45 3.64 12.56 -7.07
C ALA A 45 5.18 12.53 -6.90
N SER A 46 5.78 11.33 -6.84
CA SER A 46 7.23 11.17 -6.74
C SER A 46 7.97 11.48 -8.05
N VAL A 47 7.32 11.25 -9.20
CA VAL A 47 7.84 11.61 -10.51
C VAL A 47 7.65 13.13 -10.69
N THR A 48 8.59 13.89 -10.15
CA THR A 48 8.57 15.36 -9.95
C THR A 48 8.56 16.19 -11.25
N THR A 49 8.38 15.57 -12.40
CA THR A 49 8.47 16.16 -13.74
C THR A 49 7.18 16.09 -14.53
N VAL A 50 6.04 15.75 -13.93
CA VAL A 50 4.75 15.84 -14.64
C VAL A 50 4.38 17.32 -14.81
N PRO A 51 4.43 17.88 -16.03
CA PRO A 51 4.10 19.28 -16.24
C PRO A 51 2.65 19.52 -15.82
N SER A 52 2.39 20.63 -15.13
CA SER A 52 1.07 21.07 -14.65
C SER A 52 0.05 21.35 -15.76
N SER A 53 0.40 21.06 -17.02
CA SER A 53 -0.50 21.18 -18.16
C SER A 53 -1.53 20.05 -18.06
N ARG A 54 -2.78 20.45 -17.82
CA ARG A 54 -3.99 19.65 -17.58
C ARG A 54 -4.40 18.73 -18.74
N LYS A 55 -3.47 17.97 -19.33
CA LYS A 55 -3.83 16.88 -20.24
C LYS A 55 -4.07 15.64 -19.38
N LYS A 56 -5.22 15.01 -19.55
CA LYS A 56 -5.46 13.67 -18.99
C LYS A 56 -4.38 12.76 -19.56
N ILE A 57 -3.46 12.31 -18.71
CA ILE A 57 -2.46 11.32 -19.07
C ILE A 57 -3.11 9.96 -18.81
N ASN A 58 -3.38 9.24 -19.89
CA ASN A 58 -3.80 7.85 -19.78
C ASN A 58 -2.55 7.02 -19.49
N SER A 59 -2.48 6.48 -18.29
CA SER A 59 -1.35 5.67 -17.86
C SER A 59 -1.81 4.29 -17.44
N THR A 60 -1.00 3.29 -17.78
CA THR A 60 -1.17 1.90 -17.35
C THR A 60 -0.15 1.57 -16.28
N LEU A 61 -0.61 1.23 -15.07
CA LEU A 61 0.23 0.72 -13.99
C LEU A 61 0.26 -0.81 -14.06
N ILE A 62 1.42 -1.37 -14.41
CA ILE A 62 1.67 -2.81 -14.38
C ILE A 62 2.13 -3.19 -12.99
N CYS A 63 1.39 -4.10 -12.34
CA CYS A 63 1.71 -4.63 -11.03
C CYS A 63 1.96 -6.15 -11.10
N LYS A 64 2.72 -6.65 -10.13
CA LYS A 64 2.77 -8.08 -9.77
C LYS A 64 2.04 -8.26 -8.45
N TYR A 65 1.30 -9.34 -8.29
CA TYR A 65 0.70 -9.71 -7.01
C TYR A 65 1.07 -11.16 -6.66
N GLY A 66 0.96 -11.51 -5.39
CA GLY A 66 1.19 -12.86 -4.89
C GLY A 66 0.76 -12.97 -3.44
N PHE A 67 0.79 -14.17 -2.90
CA PHE A 67 0.51 -14.45 -1.50
C PHE A 67 1.42 -15.55 -1.00
N ASP A 68 1.73 -15.52 0.29
CA ASP A 68 2.55 -16.53 0.94
C ASP A 68 2.11 -16.73 2.39
N GLY A 69 2.43 -17.91 2.93
CA GLY A 69 2.15 -18.30 4.30
C GLY A 69 3.44 -18.62 5.05
N SER A 70 3.56 -18.16 6.29
CA SER A 70 4.70 -18.44 7.16
C SER A 70 4.22 -18.93 8.53
N SER A 71 5.02 -19.81 9.14
CA SER A 71 4.76 -20.44 10.44
C SER A 71 5.92 -20.22 11.40
N GLY A 72 5.72 -20.57 12.68
CA GLY A 72 6.74 -20.40 13.72
C GLY A 72 6.89 -18.96 14.20
N HIS A 73 5.85 -18.13 14.00
CA HIS A 73 5.80 -16.80 14.56
C HIS A 73 5.64 -16.86 16.09
N SER A 74 6.09 -15.80 16.78
CA SER A 74 5.95 -15.71 18.23
C SER A 74 4.47 -15.59 18.60
N GLN A 75 4.02 -16.48 19.48
CA GLN A 75 2.66 -16.44 20.00
C GLN A 75 2.54 -15.47 21.17
N TYR A 76 1.60 -14.54 21.09
CA TYR A 76 1.27 -13.60 22.15
C TYR A 76 0.13 -14.14 23.02
N LYS A 77 0.09 -13.71 24.29
CA LYS A 77 -1.02 -14.01 25.21
C LYS A 77 -2.24 -13.11 24.92
N GLN A 78 -2.58 -12.94 23.64
CA GLN A 78 -3.72 -12.17 23.21
C GLN A 78 -5.01 -12.93 23.55
N LEU A 79 -6.02 -12.20 24.01
CA LEU A 79 -7.36 -12.76 24.18
C LEU A 79 -8.02 -12.80 22.81
N TRP A 80 -8.29 -14.01 22.32
CA TRP A 80 -9.02 -14.22 21.07
C TRP A 80 -10.51 -14.38 21.36
N GLN A 81 -11.36 -13.81 20.53
CA GLN A 81 -12.83 -14.01 20.64
C GLN A 81 -13.27 -15.45 20.35
N THR A 82 -12.42 -16.28 19.74
CA THR A 82 -12.68 -17.67 19.35
C THR A 82 -11.46 -18.54 19.61
N GLU A 83 -11.66 -19.76 20.12
CA GLU A 83 -10.60 -20.69 20.53
C GLU A 83 -9.73 -21.21 19.35
N ASP A 84 -10.21 -21.10 18.11
CA ASP A 84 -9.53 -21.64 16.92
C ASP A 84 -8.49 -20.69 16.29
N LYS A 85 -8.19 -19.56 16.94
CA LYS A 85 -7.26 -18.54 16.40
C LYS A 85 -5.89 -18.61 17.08
N SER A 86 -4.86 -18.50 16.26
CA SER A 86 -3.45 -18.49 16.66
C SER A 86 -2.68 -17.52 15.77
N ASP A 87 -1.75 -16.80 16.38
CA ASP A 87 -0.78 -15.90 15.73
C ASP A 87 0.54 -16.60 15.37
N GLU A 88 0.61 -17.93 15.53
CA GLU A 88 1.73 -18.76 15.08
C GLU A 88 1.92 -18.75 13.56
N PHE A 89 0.82 -18.53 12.83
CA PHE A 89 0.76 -18.57 11.37
C PHE A 89 0.37 -17.20 10.82
N LEU A 90 1.12 -16.73 9.84
CA LEU A 90 0.81 -15.50 9.10
C LEU A 90 0.57 -15.85 7.64
N PHE A 91 -0.58 -15.44 7.11
CA PHE A 91 -0.86 -15.49 5.68
C PHE A 91 -0.97 -14.07 5.14
N MET A 92 -0.21 -13.75 4.10
CA MET A 92 -0.12 -12.39 3.57
C MET A 92 -0.27 -12.38 2.06
N SER A 93 -1.21 -11.56 1.56
CA SER A 93 -1.27 -11.14 0.15
C SER A 93 -0.51 -9.84 -0.06
N SER A 94 0.25 -9.74 -1.14
CA SER A 94 1.05 -8.56 -1.48
C SER A 94 0.90 -8.16 -2.95
N VAL A 95 1.03 -6.86 -3.21
CA VAL A 95 1.03 -6.26 -4.55
C VAL A 95 2.23 -5.34 -4.67
N VAL A 96 2.93 -5.42 -5.79
CA VAL A 96 4.13 -4.63 -6.09
C VAL A 96 3.96 -3.92 -7.43
N PRO A 97 4.02 -2.58 -7.49
CA PRO A 97 4.05 -1.86 -8.76
C PRO A 97 5.38 -2.11 -9.48
N LEU A 98 5.32 -2.43 -10.78
CA LEU A 98 6.50 -2.72 -11.59
C LEU A 98 6.81 -1.60 -12.58
N ARG A 99 5.81 -1.14 -13.34
CA ARG A 99 6.00 -0.15 -14.41
C ARG A 99 4.78 0.75 -14.54
N LEU A 100 5.01 2.04 -14.71
CA LEU A 100 4.01 3.01 -15.13
C LEU A 100 4.28 3.36 -16.60
N LEU A 101 3.37 2.99 -17.49
CA LEU A 101 3.43 3.29 -18.91
C LEU A 101 2.48 4.44 -19.20
N ASN A 102 2.90 5.38 -20.04
CA ASN A 102 2.00 6.39 -20.60
C ASN A 102 1.55 5.89 -21.97
N ASP A 103 0.26 5.99 -22.27
CA ASP A 103 -0.26 5.74 -23.61
C ASP A 103 0.10 6.94 -24.49
N SER A 104 1.36 7.03 -24.90
CA SER A 104 1.72 7.80 -26.07
C SER A 104 1.14 7.08 -27.28
N SER A 105 -0.11 7.39 -27.62
CA SER A 105 -0.56 7.29 -29.01
C SER A 105 0.40 8.18 -29.81
N ALA A 106 1.46 7.58 -30.34
CA ALA A 106 2.27 8.14 -31.39
C ALA A 106 1.30 8.38 -32.55
N THR A 107 0.79 9.61 -32.63
CA THR A 107 0.19 10.15 -33.84
C THR A 107 1.30 10.14 -34.88
N ASN A 108 1.15 9.23 -35.85
CA ASN A 108 1.72 9.36 -37.19
C ASN A 108 1.38 10.73 -37.79
#